data_AF-A0A838U0B0-F1
#
_entry.id   AF-A0A838U0B0-F1
#
_cell.length_a   1.000
_cell.length_b   1.000
_cell.length_c   1.000
_cell.angle_alpha   90.00
_cell.angle_beta   90.00
_cell.angle_gamma   90.00
#
_symmetry.space_group_name_H-M   'P 1'
#
loop_
_entity.id
_entity.type
_entity.pdbx_description
1 polymer ?
#
loop_
_entity_poly.entity_id
_entity_poly.type
_entity_poly.pdbx_seq_one_letter_code
_entity_poly.pdbx_strand_id
1 'polypeptide(L)'
;MSFSSMFSRPLLIYDDKCSSCTKFAKAAARLSRGWICIAGHYYSQQAIDTKKMIFPSNYDATKMFWLINKNGAFGARLGLIQVVKEIIIGIFKGFSKNRRYNKEYNNNLEESCDYKKDEENCMSIRNTLSRIFNMIKNSDKINF
;
A
#
# COMPACT_ATOMS: atom_id res chain seq x y z
N MET A 1 16.02 -1.48 -17.95
CA MET A 1 15.05 -0.41 -17.56
C MET A 1 15.48 0.13 -16.20
N SER A 2 15.52 1.45 -16.01
CA SER A 2 15.90 2.04 -14.71
C SER A 2 14.77 1.89 -13.70
N PHE A 3 15.08 1.60 -12.44
CA PHE A 3 14.14 1.56 -11.32
C PHE A 3 13.26 2.82 -11.23
N SER A 4 13.82 3.98 -11.62
CA SER A 4 13.13 5.27 -11.60
C SER A 4 11.94 5.34 -12.57
N SER A 5 12.01 4.66 -13.72
CA SER A 5 10.89 4.62 -14.68
C SER A 5 9.81 3.60 -14.26
N MET A 6 10.22 2.50 -13.63
CA MET A 6 9.31 1.43 -13.20
C MET A 6 8.43 1.86 -12.01
N PHE A 7 8.97 2.66 -11.09
CA PHE A 7 8.25 3.22 -9.94
C PHE A 7 7.94 4.71 -10.07
N SER A 8 7.68 5.14 -11.31
CA SER A 8 7.20 6.50 -11.62
C SER A 8 5.87 6.81 -10.92
N ARG A 9 5.08 5.77 -10.63
CA ARG A 9 3.92 5.82 -9.74
C ARG A 9 4.17 4.97 -8.50
N PRO A 10 3.75 5.44 -7.31
CA PRO A 10 3.93 4.69 -6.09
C PRO A 10 3.08 3.41 -6.07
N LEU A 11 3.72 2.30 -5.69
CA LEU A 11 3.10 1.00 -5.50
C LEU A 11 3.06 0.67 -4.00
N LEU A 12 1.85 0.49 -3.47
CA LEU A 12 1.60 0.07 -2.09
C LEU A 12 1.35 -1.43 -2.05
N ILE A 13 2.34 -2.18 -1.59
CA ILE A 13 2.21 -3.61 -1.33
C ILE A 13 1.65 -3.81 0.07
N TYR A 14 0.59 -4.61 0.22
CA TYR A 14 -0.10 -4.84 1.48
C TYR A 14 -0.43 -6.32 1.71
N ASP A 15 -0.74 -6.69 2.96
CA ASP A 15 -1.25 -8.02 3.29
C ASP A 15 -2.71 -8.17 2.86
N ASP A 16 -2.92 -8.90 1.77
CA ASP A 16 -4.21 -9.21 1.15
C ASP A 16 -4.99 -10.33 1.87
N LYS A 17 -4.43 -10.94 2.91
CA LYS A 17 -5.16 -11.81 3.84
C LYS A 17 -5.70 -11.05 5.06
N CYS A 18 -5.27 -9.79 5.26
CA CYS A 18 -5.70 -8.96 6.37
C CYS A 18 -6.76 -7.93 5.92
N SER A 19 -7.94 -7.98 6.54
CA SER A 19 -9.07 -7.11 6.18
C SER A 19 -8.81 -5.63 6.48
N SER A 20 -8.13 -5.32 7.58
CA SER A 20 -7.75 -3.95 7.95
C SER A 20 -6.67 -3.39 7.01
N CYS A 21 -5.67 -4.20 6.63
CA CYS A 21 -4.67 -3.84 5.63
C CYS A 21 -5.30 -3.56 4.27
N THR A 22 -6.27 -4.38 3.86
CA THR A 22 -7.01 -4.17 2.62
C THR A 22 -7.81 -2.87 2.63
N LYS A 23 -8.52 -2.57 3.73
CA LYS A 23 -9.24 -1.30 3.91
C LYS A 23 -8.28 -0.11 3.85
N PHE A 24 -7.13 -0.21 4.53
CA PHE A 24 -6.07 0.80 4.49
C PHE A 24 -5.56 1.05 3.07
N ALA A 25 -5.23 -0.01 2.32
CA ALA A 25 -4.74 0.11 0.95
C ALA A 25 -5.80 0.72 0.02
N LYS A 26 -7.05 0.24 0.08
CA LYS A 26 -8.17 0.81 -0.69
C LYS A 26 -8.40 2.28 -0.36
N ALA A 27 -8.29 2.67 0.92
CA ALA A 27 -8.40 4.07 1.33
C ALA A 27 -7.25 4.92 0.76
N ALA A 28 -5.99 4.45 0.83
CA ALA A 28 -4.84 5.15 0.26
C ALA A 28 -4.99 5.35 -1.25
N ALA A 29 -5.44 4.32 -1.99
CA ALA A 29 -5.73 4.42 -3.41
C ALA A 29 -6.83 5.46 -3.69
N ARG A 30 -7.95 5.42 -2.98
CA ARG A 30 -9.06 6.37 -3.19
C ARG A 30 -8.67 7.80 -2.83
N LEU A 31 -8.07 8.02 -1.67
CA LEU A 31 -7.66 9.35 -1.19
C LEU A 31 -6.61 9.98 -2.11
N SER A 32 -5.71 9.17 -2.66
CA SER A 32 -4.73 9.63 -3.66
C SER A 32 -5.32 9.79 -5.07
N ARG A 33 -6.65 9.66 -5.24
CA ARG A 33 -7.34 9.69 -6.54
C ARG A 33 -6.77 8.67 -7.54
N GLY A 34 -6.36 7.53 -7.02
CA GLY A 34 -5.75 6.45 -7.77
C GLY A 34 -4.27 6.64 -8.07
N TRP A 35 -3.62 7.73 -7.64
CA TRP A 35 -2.18 7.94 -7.85
C TRP A 35 -1.34 6.79 -7.30
N ILE A 36 -1.67 6.34 -6.08
CA ILE A 36 -1.09 5.14 -5.45
C ILE A 36 -1.77 3.89 -6.01
N CYS A 37 -0.97 3.05 -6.68
CA CYS A 37 -1.37 1.70 -7.06
C CYS A 37 -1.25 0.79 -5.84
N ILE A 38 -2.13 -0.21 -5.71
CA ILE A 38 -2.08 -1.18 -4.62
C ILE A 38 -1.80 -2.57 -5.17
N ALA A 39 -1.17 -3.45 -4.40
CA ALA A 39 -0.94 -4.85 -4.77
C ALA A 39 -0.84 -5.74 -3.52
N GLY A 40 -1.54 -6.88 -3.54
CA GLY A 40 -1.48 -7.86 -2.43
C GLY A 40 -0.17 -8.65 -2.43
N HIS A 41 0.36 -8.97 -1.25
CA HIS A 41 1.58 -9.76 -1.09
C HIS A 41 1.50 -11.15 -1.72
N TYR A 42 0.32 -11.80 -1.68
CA TYR A 42 0.18 -13.22 -1.99
C TYR A 42 -0.36 -13.46 -3.40
N TYR A 43 -1.36 -12.68 -3.84
CA TYR A 43 -2.06 -12.97 -5.10
C TYR A 43 -1.64 -12.05 -6.26
N SER A 44 -0.88 -10.98 -6.01
CA SER A 44 -0.46 -10.07 -7.09
C SER A 44 0.91 -10.43 -7.66
N GLN A 45 0.94 -10.78 -8.95
CA GLN A 45 2.19 -11.01 -9.68
C GLN A 45 3.12 -9.79 -9.64
N GLN A 46 2.57 -8.59 -9.76
CA GLN A 46 3.31 -7.34 -9.65
C GLN A 46 4.03 -7.21 -8.31
N ALA A 47 3.37 -7.57 -7.19
CA ALA A 47 4.00 -7.55 -5.88
C ALA A 47 5.07 -8.63 -5.72
N ILE A 48 4.84 -9.82 -6.28
CA ILE A 48 5.81 -10.93 -6.23
C ILE A 48 7.10 -10.54 -6.96
N ASP A 49 6.99 -10.01 -8.17
CA ASP A 49 8.15 -9.65 -9.00
C ASP A 49 8.88 -8.43 -8.42
N THR A 50 8.13 -7.43 -7.97
CA THR A 50 8.69 -6.26 -7.28
C THR A 50 9.47 -6.68 -6.03
N LYS A 51 8.93 -7.62 -5.24
CA LYS A 51 9.61 -8.09 -4.03
C LYS A 51 10.94 -8.80 -4.37
N LYS A 52 10.93 -9.69 -5.37
CA LYS A 52 12.14 -10.41 -5.82
C LYS A 52 13.23 -9.46 -6.34
N MET A 53 12.83 -8.33 -6.91
CA MET A 53 13.75 -7.36 -7.48
C MET A 53 14.40 -6.45 -6.41
N ILE A 54 13.66 -6.07 -5.37
CA ILE A 54 14.11 -5.05 -4.40
C ILE A 54 14.67 -5.65 -3.11
N PHE A 55 14.09 -6.76 -2.63
CA PHE A 55 14.47 -7.34 -1.36
C PHE A 55 15.50 -8.47 -1.56
N PRO A 56 16.51 -8.58 -0.68
CA PRO A 56 17.41 -9.73 -0.66
C PRO A 56 16.65 -11.06 -0.52
N SER A 57 17.22 -12.15 -1.03
CA SER A 57 16.58 -13.49 -1.02
C SER A 57 16.28 -14.03 0.39
N ASN A 58 17.02 -13.58 1.40
CA ASN A 58 16.84 -13.92 2.82
C ASN A 58 15.97 -12.92 3.59
N TYR A 59 15.36 -11.94 2.92
CA TYR A 59 14.53 -10.92 3.56
C TYR A 59 13.04 -11.26 3.45
N ASP A 60 12.35 -11.33 4.59
CA ASP A 60 10.90 -11.56 4.61
C ASP A 60 10.13 -10.24 4.41
N ALA A 61 9.89 -9.92 3.14
CA ALA A 61 9.13 -8.73 2.74
C ALA A 61 7.63 -8.80 3.07
N THR A 62 7.11 -9.90 3.61
CA THR A 62 5.67 -10.04 3.92
C THR A 62 5.31 -9.62 5.34
N LYS A 63 6.31 -9.34 6.20
CA LYS A 63 6.11 -8.95 7.60
C LYS A 63 5.40 -7.60 7.79
N MET A 64 5.38 -6.75 6.77
CA MET A 64 4.78 -5.42 6.82
C MET A 64 4.37 -4.96 5.43
N PHE A 65 3.53 -3.92 5.37
CA PHE A 65 3.25 -3.25 4.11
C PHE A 65 4.46 -2.43 3.65
N TRP A 66 4.53 -2.20 2.34
CA TRP A 66 5.59 -1.44 1.70
C TRP A 66 5.03 -0.43 0.73
N LEU A 67 5.48 0.81 0.82
CA LEU A 67 5.28 1.77 -0.25
C LEU A 67 6.57 1.91 -1.05
N ILE A 68 6.47 1.66 -2.34
CA ILE A 68 7.61 1.64 -3.26
C ILE A 68 7.41 2.75 -4.27
N ASN A 69 8.38 3.64 -4.37
CA ASN A 69 8.39 4.72 -5.36
C ASN A 69 9.82 4.92 -5.88
N LYS A 70 10.02 5.93 -6.74
CA LYS A 70 11.34 6.29 -7.28
C LYS A 70 12.42 6.60 -6.23
N ASN A 71 12.05 6.83 -4.97
CA ASN A 71 12.97 7.17 -3.89
C ASN A 71 13.35 5.95 -3.03
N GLY A 72 12.77 4.77 -3.30
CA GLY A 72 13.05 3.53 -2.57
C GLY A 72 11.79 2.79 -2.12
N ALA A 73 12.00 1.78 -1.28
CA ALA A 73 10.96 1.01 -0.60
C ALA A 73 10.90 1.40 0.89
N PHE A 74 9.71 1.78 1.35
CA PHE A 74 9.46 2.31 2.69
C PHE A 74 8.46 1.41 3.43
N GLY A 75 8.90 0.80 4.52
CA GLY A 75 8.09 -0.09 5.35
C GLY A 75 7.55 0.59 6.60
N ALA A 76 6.43 0.06 7.12
CA ALA A 76 5.85 0.42 8.41
C ALA A 76 5.71 1.94 8.63
N ARG A 77 6.44 2.55 9.58
CA ARG A 77 6.27 3.97 9.93
C ARG A 77 6.74 4.92 8.82
N LEU A 78 7.93 4.67 8.27
CA LEU A 78 8.43 5.44 7.12
C LEU A 78 7.51 5.23 5.91
N GLY A 79 6.99 4.01 5.75
CA GLY A 79 5.95 3.70 4.76
C GLY A 79 4.70 4.57 4.95
N LEU A 80 4.20 4.73 6.18
CA LEU A 80 2.98 5.50 6.45
C LEU A 80 3.15 6.99 6.14
N ILE A 81 4.29 7.57 6.55
CA ILE A 81 4.63 8.98 6.22
C ILE A 81 4.67 9.16 4.70
N GLN A 82 5.29 8.19 4.00
CA GLN A 82 5.39 8.24 2.56
C GLN A 82 4.02 8.05 1.87
N VAL A 83 3.12 7.22 2.43
CA VAL A 83 1.73 7.09 1.95
C VAL A 83 0.99 8.41 2.05
N VAL A 84 1.05 9.09 3.20
CA VAL A 84 0.41 10.40 3.37
C VAL A 84 0.96 11.42 2.37
N LYS A 85 2.28 11.44 2.19
CA LYS A 85 2.94 12.31 1.21
C LYS A 85 2.44 12.03 -0.22
N GLU A 86 2.40 10.77 -0.64
CA GLU A 86 1.91 10.40 -1.97
C GLU A 86 0.41 10.65 -2.15
N ILE A 87 -0.40 10.54 -1.09
CA ILE A 87 -1.82 10.94 -1.12
C ILE A 87 -1.94 12.42 -1.44
N ILE A 88 -1.20 13.27 -0.71
CA ILE A 88 -1.20 14.72 -0.93
C ILE A 88 -0.76 15.04 -2.36
N ILE A 89 0.33 14.42 -2.83
CA ILE A 89 0.81 14.55 -4.21
C ILE A 89 -0.27 14.14 -5.21
N GLY A 90 -0.96 13.02 -4.99
CA GLY A 90 -2.04 12.53 -5.85
C GLY A 90 -3.23 13.48 -5.92
N ILE A 91 -3.60 14.10 -4.79
CA ILE A 91 -4.65 15.12 -4.73
C ILE A 91 -4.29 16.33 -5.61
N PHE A 92 -3.05 16.83 -5.49
CA PHE A 92 -2.56 17.98 -6.27
C PHE A 92 -2.26 17.66 -7.74
N LYS A 93 -1.78 16.44 -8.06
CA LYS A 93 -1.55 15.98 -9.44
C LYS A 93 -2.85 15.62 -10.19
N GLY A 94 -3.93 15.36 -9.46
CA GLY A 94 -5.22 14.88 -9.98
C GLY A 94 -5.98 15.82 -10.92
N PHE A 95 -5.42 16.97 -11.33
CA PHE A 95 -5.98 17.82 -12.37
C PHE A 95 -5.58 17.42 -13.80
N SER A 96 -4.58 16.54 -14.00
CA SER A 96 -4.10 16.20 -15.34
C SER A 96 -3.96 14.69 -15.58
N LYS A 97 -4.89 14.14 -16.37
CA LYS A 97 -4.79 12.91 -17.20
C LYS A 97 -4.35 11.59 -16.51
N ASN A 98 -5.30 10.71 -16.18
CA ASN A 98 -5.41 9.34 -16.75
C ASN A 98 -6.34 8.41 -15.94
N ARG A 99 -7.56 8.18 -16.45
CA ARG A 99 -8.50 7.15 -15.94
C ARG A 99 -8.15 5.71 -16.35
N ARG A 100 -7.22 5.50 -17.30
CA ARG A 100 -7.07 4.20 -17.99
C ARG A 100 -6.47 3.07 -17.16
N TYR A 101 -5.43 3.33 -16.36
CA TYR A 101 -4.77 2.29 -15.55
C TYR A 101 -5.63 1.79 -14.37
N ASN A 102 -6.62 2.59 -13.94
CA ASN A 102 -7.52 2.21 -12.84
C ASN A 102 -8.58 1.20 -13.28
N LYS A 103 -8.96 1.17 -14.57
CA LYS A 103 -10.04 0.30 -15.06
C LYS A 103 -9.66 -1.18 -14.98
N GLU A 104 -8.42 -1.52 -15.34
CA GLU A 104 -7.94 -2.90 -15.33
C GLU A 104 -7.76 -3.47 -13.91
N TYR A 105 -7.38 -2.63 -12.94
CA TYR A 105 -7.28 -3.06 -11.53
C TYR A 105 -8.64 -3.14 -10.82
N ASN A 106 -9.59 -2.23 -11.12
CA ASN A 106 -10.95 -2.30 -10.55
C ASN A 106 -11.73 -3.53 -11.05
N ASN A 107 -11.53 -3.94 -12.31
CA ASN A 107 -12.18 -5.13 -12.86
C ASN A 107 -11.68 -6.45 -12.23
N ASN A 108 -10.49 -6.45 -11.60
CA ASN A 108 -9.96 -7.59 -10.85
C ASN A 108 -10.21 -7.47 -9.32
N LEU A 109 -10.86 -6.38 -8.88
CA LEU A 109 -11.27 -6.14 -7.49
C LEU A 109 -12.73 -6.54 -7.25
N GLU A 110 -13.39 -7.07 -8.28
CA GLU A 110 -14.78 -7.50 -8.27
C GLU A 110 -14.86 -9.03 -8.24
N GLU A 111 -14.10 -9.65 -7.36
CA GLU A 111 -14.42 -10.98 -6.84
C GLU A 111 -13.85 -11.09 -5.44
N SER A 112 -14.71 -11.49 -4.50
CA SER A 112 -14.47 -11.71 -3.06
C SER A 112 -15.00 -10.63 -2.10
N CYS A 113 -16.20 -10.97 -1.61
CA CYS A 113 -16.85 -10.59 -0.36
C CYS A 113 -17.81 -9.39 -0.38
N ASP A 114 -19.08 -9.74 -0.61
CA ASP A 114 -20.27 -9.10 -0.07
C ASP A 114 -20.03 -8.73 1.41
N TYR A 115 -20.00 -7.44 1.71
CA TYR A 115 -19.71 -6.91 3.04
C TYR A 115 -21.03 -6.54 3.70
N LYS A 116 -21.58 -7.46 4.52
CA LYS A 116 -22.67 -7.12 5.44
C LYS A 116 -22.15 -6.11 6.46
N LYS A 117 -22.83 -4.97 6.48
CA LYS A 117 -22.55 -3.85 7.36
C LYS A 117 -23.25 -4.11 8.68
N ASP A 118 -22.62 -4.87 9.56
CA ASP A 118 -23.06 -4.97 10.94
C ASP A 118 -22.27 -4.01 11.82
N GLU A 119 -23.04 -3.22 12.54
CA GLU A 119 -22.70 -2.14 13.45
C GLU A 119 -22.18 -2.73 14.79
N GLU A 120 -21.44 -1.91 15.55
CA GLU A 120 -21.14 -2.08 16.99
C GLU A 120 -19.93 -2.96 17.43
N ASN A 121 -18.74 -2.34 17.39
CA ASN A 121 -17.90 -2.04 18.56
C ASN A 121 -16.48 -1.67 18.10
N CYS A 122 -16.22 -0.37 17.94
CA CYS A 122 -14.85 0.11 17.75
C CYS A 122 -14.09 -0.12 19.06
N MET A 123 -13.16 -1.10 19.07
CA MET A 123 -12.29 -1.42 20.20
C MET A 123 -11.72 -0.14 20.84
N SER A 124 -11.83 -0.06 22.17
CA SER A 124 -11.31 0.99 23.05
C SER A 124 -10.03 1.67 22.53
N ILE A 125 -10.09 3.00 22.39
CA ILE A 125 -9.05 3.90 21.87
C ILE A 125 -7.69 3.64 22.55
N ARG A 126 -7.67 3.33 23.84
CA ARG A 126 -6.42 3.07 24.60
C ARG A 126 -5.69 1.80 24.15
N ASN A 127 -6.40 0.74 23.79
CA ASN A 127 -5.79 -0.53 23.36
C ASN A 127 -5.36 -0.48 21.89
N THR A 128 -6.05 0.32 21.08
CA THR A 128 -5.69 0.60 19.69
C THR A 128 -4.42 1.45 19.59
N LEU A 129 -4.25 2.44 20.49
CA LEU A 129 -3.04 3.26 20.54
C LEU A 129 -1.78 2.46 20.91
N SER A 130 -1.85 1.54 21.88
CA SER A 130 -0.70 0.68 22.20
C SER A 130 -0.28 -0.23 21.03
N ARG A 131 -1.25 -0.69 20.22
CA ARG A 131 -0.95 -1.43 18.97
C ARG A 131 -0.29 -0.54 17.91
N ILE A 132 -0.73 0.71 17.79
CA ILE A 132 -0.09 1.71 16.92
C ILE A 132 1.35 2.01 17.41
N PHE A 133 1.56 2.17 18.71
CA PHE A 133 2.87 2.41 19.32
C PHE A 133 3.84 1.23 19.17
N ASN A 134 3.37 -0.01 19.26
CA ASN A 134 4.21 -1.17 18.99
C ASN A 134 4.55 -1.34 17.50
N MET A 135 3.67 -0.92 16.58
CA MET A 135 4.00 -0.82 15.15
C MET A 135 5.01 0.31 14.84
N ILE A 136 5.08 1.36 15.66
CA ILE A 136 6.02 2.49 15.51
C ILE A 136 7.48 2.08 15.76
N LYS A 137 7.75 0.98 16.48
CA LYS A 137 9.10 0.53 16.84
C LYS A 137 9.90 -0.12 15.69
N ASN A 138 9.23 -0.73 14.70
CA ASN A 138 9.89 -1.45 13.61
C ASN A 138 9.65 -0.71 12.29
N SER A 139 10.58 0.15 11.88
CA SER A 139 10.54 0.83 10.59
C SER A 139 11.72 0.38 9.73
N ASP A 140 11.49 0.23 8.44
CA ASP A 140 12.53 -0.19 7.50
C ASP A 140 12.48 0.68 6.23
N LYS A 141 13.65 0.87 5.61
CA LYS A 141 13.83 1.67 4.40
C LYS A 141 14.97 1.08 3.58
N ILE A 142 14.67 0.76 2.32
CA ILE A 142 15.65 0.29 1.34
C ILE A 142 15.77 1.34 0.25
N ASN A 143 16.97 1.86 0.04
CA ASN A 143 17.29 2.73 -1.10
C ASN A 143 17.81 1.85 -2.24
N PHE A 144 17.45 2.20 -3.47
CA PHE A 144 17.96 1.60 -4.70
C PHE A 144 18.01 2.65 -5.80
#